data_AF-A0A5C6D628-F1
#
_entry.id   AF-A0A5C6D628-F1
#
_cell.length_a   1.000
_cell.length_b   1.000
_cell.length_c   1.000
_cell.angle_alpha   90.00
_cell.angle_beta   90.00
_cell.angle_gamma   90.00
#
_symmetry.space_group_name_H-M   'P 1'
#
loop_
_entity.id
_entity.type
_entity.pdbx_description
1 polymer ?
#
loop_
_entity_poly.entity_id
_entity_poly.type
_entity_poly.pdbx_seq_one_letter_code
_entity_poly.pdbx_strand_id
1 'polypeptide(L)'
;MSKQIFLTWACLTCLALSGRTFAAEEVKPPNLPILQTDEHNFRTLGCYRQQLSYEQAHVWGRGVRVDTPHIDSIERDGAICTSFYAASPVCTPSRIEWQSKENRHEFRRTLYRIVELPPGR
;
A
#
# COMPACT_ATOMS: atom_id res chain seq x y z
N MET A 1 -55.36 32.03 -20.71
CA MET A 1 -54.13 32.09 -19.89
C MET A 1 -53.54 30.68 -19.87
N SER A 2 -52.36 30.51 -20.46
CA SER A 2 -52.01 29.37 -21.31
C SER A 2 -51.36 28.20 -20.56
N LYS A 3 -51.82 26.96 -20.83
CA LYS A 3 -51.24 25.68 -20.38
C LYS A 3 -49.72 25.58 -20.64
N GLN A 4 -49.22 26.32 -21.63
CA GLN A 4 -47.79 26.43 -21.94
C GLN A 4 -46.98 27.04 -20.79
N ILE A 5 -47.52 28.03 -20.06
CA ILE A 5 -46.81 28.64 -18.92
C ILE A 5 -46.58 27.61 -17.82
N PHE A 6 -47.61 26.79 -17.51
CA PHE A 6 -47.50 25.72 -16.51
C PHE A 6 -46.46 24.67 -16.86
N LEU A 7 -46.38 24.27 -18.14
CA LEU A 7 -45.37 23.31 -18.63
C LEU A 7 -43.95 23.87 -18.52
N THR A 8 -43.75 25.15 -18.83
CA THR A 8 -42.42 25.78 -18.74
C THR A 8 -41.96 25.86 -17.28
N TRP A 9 -42.84 26.21 -16.34
CA TRP A 9 -42.51 26.24 -14.91
C TRP A 9 -42.21 24.86 -14.35
N ALA A 10 -42.95 23.82 -14.76
CA ALA A 10 -42.70 22.44 -14.36
C ALA A 10 -41.34 21.93 -14.87
N CYS A 11 -40.97 22.29 -16.10
CA CYS A 11 -39.67 21.91 -16.66
C CYS A 11 -38.50 22.63 -15.96
N LEU A 12 -38.68 23.91 -15.58
CA LEU A 12 -37.71 24.69 -14.82
C LEU A 12 -37.51 24.14 -13.39
N THR A 13 -38.58 23.70 -12.71
CA THR A 13 -38.45 23.04 -11.40
C THR A 13 -37.81 21.66 -11.51
N CYS A 14 -38.13 20.85 -12.51
CA CYS A 14 -37.44 19.59 -12.75
C CYS A 14 -35.95 19.79 -12.99
N LEU A 15 -35.56 20.77 -13.82
CA LEU A 15 -34.15 21.05 -14.12
C LEU A 15 -33.38 21.55 -12.88
N ALA A 16 -34.03 22.30 -12.00
CA ALA A 16 -33.45 22.75 -10.73
C ALA A 16 -33.27 21.61 -9.70
N LEU A 17 -34.13 20.58 -9.73
CA LEU A 17 -33.99 19.40 -8.86
C LEU A 17 -32.92 18.40 -9.35
N SER A 18 -32.65 18.34 -10.66
CA SER A 18 -31.65 17.43 -11.24
C SER A 18 -30.21 17.74 -10.86
N GLY A 19 -29.90 18.97 -10.44
CA GLY A 19 -28.52 19.44 -10.21
C GLY A 19 -27.89 19.05 -8.86
N ARG A 20 -28.54 18.25 -8.03
CA ARG A 20 -28.11 18.00 -6.62
C ARG A 20 -27.55 16.61 -6.31
N THR A 21 -27.37 15.73 -7.30
CA THR A 21 -27.04 14.31 -7.06
C THR A 21 -25.57 13.92 -7.28
N PHE A 22 -24.63 14.86 -7.26
CA PHE A 22 -23.20 14.53 -7.17
C PHE A 22 -22.57 15.17 -5.93
N ALA A 23 -23.02 14.72 -4.75
CA ALA A 23 -22.20 14.85 -3.56
C ALA A 23 -21.11 13.77 -3.67
N ALA A 24 -19.87 14.19 -3.95
CA ALA A 24 -18.72 13.31 -3.87
C ALA A 24 -18.66 12.76 -2.44
N GLU A 25 -18.70 11.43 -2.32
CA GLU A 25 -18.52 10.76 -1.04
C GLU A 25 -17.15 11.18 -0.46
N GLU A 26 -17.15 11.67 0.78
CA GLU A 26 -15.93 12.08 1.45
C GLU A 26 -15.10 10.83 1.75
N VAL A 27 -14.17 10.51 0.84
CA VAL A 27 -13.27 9.38 1.00
C VAL A 27 -12.34 9.69 2.18
N LYS A 28 -12.63 9.05 3.32
CA LYS A 28 -11.75 9.14 4.49
C LYS A 28 -10.37 8.59 4.12
N PRO A 29 -9.28 9.26 4.52
CA PRO A 29 -7.95 8.75 4.26
C PRO A 29 -7.79 7.37 4.92
N PRO A 30 -7.14 6.40 4.23
CA PRO A 30 -6.93 5.08 4.82
C PRO A 30 -5.99 5.16 6.02
N ASN A 31 -6.16 4.23 6.96
CA ASN A 31 -5.21 4.04 8.05
C ASN A 31 -3.94 3.36 7.52
N LEU A 32 -2.77 3.87 7.88
CA LEU A 32 -1.49 3.32 7.47
C LEU A 32 -0.69 2.79 8.68
N PRO A 33 -0.90 1.53 9.10
CA PRO A 33 -0.05 0.91 10.10
C PRO A 33 1.32 0.57 9.50
N ILE A 34 2.39 0.95 10.19
CA ILE A 34 3.77 0.64 9.80
C ILE A 34 4.35 -0.36 10.79
N LEU A 35 4.68 -1.56 10.33
CA LEU A 35 5.39 -2.58 11.10
C LEU A 35 6.88 -2.51 10.75
N GLN A 36 7.71 -2.07 11.71
CA GLN A 36 9.16 -2.00 11.56
C GLN A 36 9.82 -3.00 12.51
N THR A 37 10.46 -4.03 11.95
CA THR A 37 11.20 -5.04 12.71
C THR A 37 12.69 -4.73 12.72
N ASP A 38 13.37 -4.97 13.83
CA ASP A 38 14.82 -4.79 13.95
C ASP A 38 15.58 -6.08 13.60
N GLU A 39 16.77 -5.93 13.03
CA GLU A 39 17.70 -7.03 12.69
C GLU A 39 17.07 -8.21 11.93
N HIS A 40 16.04 -7.93 11.13
CA HIS A 40 15.27 -8.99 10.48
C HIS A 40 15.94 -9.40 9.16
N ASN A 41 16.51 -10.60 9.12
CA ASN A 41 17.08 -11.15 7.90
C ASN A 41 15.95 -11.55 6.93
N PHE A 42 16.00 -11.14 5.66
CA PHE A 42 14.96 -11.49 4.70
C PHE A 42 14.75 -13.02 4.56
N ARG A 43 15.77 -13.84 4.83
CA ARG A 43 15.65 -15.31 4.78
C ARG A 43 14.87 -15.92 5.94
N THR A 44 14.53 -15.17 6.99
CA THR A 44 13.63 -15.70 8.03
C THR A 44 12.16 -15.62 7.60
N LEU A 45 11.84 -14.71 6.68
CA LEU A 45 10.48 -14.50 6.16
C LEU A 45 10.15 -15.54 5.07
N GLY A 46 9.00 -16.18 5.20
CA GLY A 46 8.52 -17.18 4.24
C GLY A 46 8.38 -16.61 2.83
N CYS A 47 7.80 -15.41 2.70
CA CYS A 47 7.60 -14.74 1.41
C CYS A 47 8.91 -14.51 0.63
N TYR A 48 9.99 -14.08 1.29
CA TYR A 48 11.29 -13.91 0.63
C TYR A 48 12.02 -15.23 0.38
N ARG A 49 11.90 -16.22 1.28
CA ARG A 49 12.48 -17.56 1.05
C ARG A 49 11.96 -18.21 -0.23
N GLN A 50 10.69 -18.01 -0.56
CA GLN A 50 10.08 -18.55 -1.78
C GLN A 50 10.69 -17.97 -3.07
N GLN A 51 11.37 -16.82 -2.99
CA GLN A 51 12.04 -16.19 -4.13
C GLN A 51 13.50 -16.61 -4.32
N LEU A 52 14.04 -17.43 -3.41
CA LEU A 52 15.44 -17.83 -3.39
C LEU A 52 15.60 -19.30 -3.79
N SER A 53 16.79 -19.66 -4.29
CA SER A 53 17.15 -21.08 -4.43
C SER A 53 17.17 -21.77 -3.06
N TYR A 54 17.01 -23.10 -3.04
CA TYR A 54 16.95 -23.87 -1.79
C TYR A 54 18.16 -23.60 -0.86
N GLU A 55 19.36 -23.62 -1.43
CA GLU A 55 20.63 -23.35 -0.73
C GLU A 55 20.67 -21.94 -0.13
N GLN A 56 20.16 -20.94 -0.86
CA GLN A 56 20.11 -19.55 -0.39
C GLN A 56 19.01 -19.30 0.65
N ALA A 57 17.91 -20.06 0.58
CA ALA A 57 16.78 -19.95 1.50
C ALA A 57 17.05 -20.64 2.85
N HIS A 58 17.84 -21.71 2.88
CA HIS A 58 18.07 -22.55 4.06
C HIS A 58 19.53 -22.55 4.52
N VAL A 59 20.13 -21.36 4.59
CA VAL A 59 21.54 -21.18 4.98
C VAL A 59 21.87 -21.69 6.38
N TRP A 60 20.87 -21.80 7.26
CA TRP A 60 21.01 -22.34 8.63
C TRP A 60 20.76 -23.85 8.74
N GLY A 61 20.53 -24.53 7.62
CA GLY A 61 20.28 -25.97 7.56
C GLY A 61 18.83 -26.35 7.25
N ARG A 62 18.63 -27.61 6.86
CA ARG A 62 17.29 -28.14 6.53
C ARG A 62 16.44 -28.20 7.80
N GLY A 63 15.23 -27.67 7.74
CA GLY A 63 14.30 -27.63 8.87
C GLY A 63 14.53 -26.47 9.85
N VAL A 64 15.62 -25.71 9.72
CA VAL A 64 15.88 -24.52 10.54
C VAL A 64 15.27 -23.31 9.83
N ARG A 65 13.93 -23.23 9.88
CA ARG A 65 13.16 -22.11 9.31
C ARG A 65 12.13 -21.59 10.32
N VAL A 66 11.81 -20.31 10.22
CA VAL A 66 10.69 -19.70 10.94
C VAL A 66 9.50 -19.62 9.99
N ASP A 67 8.34 -20.06 10.46
CA ASP A 67 7.08 -19.92 9.73
C ASP A 67 6.43 -18.58 10.09
N THR A 68 6.09 -17.77 9.08
CA THR A 68 5.61 -16.39 9.25
C THR A 68 4.24 -16.18 8.60
N PRO A 69 3.20 -16.96 8.94
CA PRO A 69 1.95 -17.02 8.17
C PRO A 69 1.23 -15.67 8.04
N HIS A 70 1.29 -14.81 9.06
CA HIS A 70 0.65 -13.49 9.04
C HIS A 70 1.43 -12.45 8.22
N ILE A 71 2.75 -12.57 8.13
CA ILE A 71 3.55 -11.68 7.28
C ILE A 71 3.44 -12.17 5.83
N ASP A 72 3.44 -13.48 5.63
CA ASP A 72 3.30 -14.09 4.31
C ASP A 72 1.90 -13.82 3.71
N SER A 73 0.85 -13.67 4.52
CA SER A 73 -0.46 -13.23 4.02
C SER A 73 -0.46 -11.79 3.50
N ILE A 74 0.36 -10.91 4.09
CA ILE A 74 0.48 -9.51 3.61
C ILE A 74 1.09 -9.46 2.21
N GLU A 75 2.04 -10.36 1.92
CA GLU A 75 2.59 -10.48 0.57
C GLU A 75 1.55 -11.01 -0.42
N ARG A 76 0.82 -12.06 -0.04
CA ARG A 76 -0.24 -12.65 -0.89
C ARG A 76 -1.33 -11.65 -1.27
N ASP A 77 -1.72 -10.80 -0.32
CA ASP A 77 -2.77 -9.80 -0.53
C ASP A 77 -2.21 -8.46 -1.06
N GLY A 78 -0.90 -8.34 -1.22
CA GLY A 78 -0.20 -7.09 -1.44
C GLY A 78 0.98 -7.21 -2.40
N ALA A 79 2.10 -6.62 -2.00
CA ALA A 79 3.31 -6.57 -2.82
C ALA A 79 4.57 -6.80 -1.97
N ILE A 80 5.59 -7.40 -2.58
CA ILE A 80 6.90 -7.63 -1.98
C ILE A 80 7.97 -6.76 -2.63
N CYS A 81 8.82 -6.15 -1.81
CA CYS A 81 9.92 -5.30 -2.27
C CYS A 81 11.21 -6.11 -2.40
N THR A 82 11.55 -6.55 -3.62
CA THR A 82 12.77 -7.34 -3.87
C THR A 82 14.06 -6.51 -3.87
N SER A 83 13.96 -5.19 -3.86
CA SER A 83 15.09 -4.25 -3.93
C SER A 83 14.92 -3.09 -2.96
N PHE A 84 14.62 -3.40 -1.70
CA PHE A 84 14.55 -2.44 -0.61
C PHE A 84 15.80 -2.57 0.26
N TYR A 85 16.57 -1.49 0.37
CA TYR A 85 17.83 -1.46 1.12
C TYR A 85 17.78 -0.35 2.17
N ALA A 86 18.26 -0.65 3.37
CA ALA A 86 18.57 0.38 4.35
C ALA A 86 19.82 1.14 3.89
N ALA A 87 19.87 2.47 4.08
CA ALA A 87 21.05 3.23 3.67
C ALA A 87 22.22 3.00 4.65
N SER A 88 21.93 2.57 5.88
CA SER A 88 22.91 2.16 6.87
C SER A 88 22.59 0.78 7.47
N PRO A 89 23.58 -0.11 7.66
CA PRO A 89 23.37 -1.46 8.21
C PRO A 89 23.22 -1.50 9.73
N VAL A 90 22.95 -0.37 10.40
CA VAL A 90 22.78 -0.30 11.87
C VAL A 90 21.43 0.32 12.25
N CYS A 91 20.86 -0.14 13.36
CA CYS A 91 19.46 0.09 13.73
C CYS A 91 19.11 1.58 13.98
N THR A 92 20.02 2.36 14.57
CA THR A 92 19.81 3.78 14.85
C THR A 92 19.71 4.65 13.59
N PRO A 93 20.70 4.67 12.67
CA PRO A 93 20.61 5.45 11.44
C PRO A 93 19.53 4.92 10.50
N SER A 94 19.32 3.60 10.40
CA SER A 94 18.22 3.04 9.57
C SER A 94 16.83 3.45 10.09
N ARG A 95 16.64 3.53 11.41
CA ARG A 95 15.39 4.03 12.01
C ARG A 95 15.21 5.53 11.80
N ILE A 96 16.28 6.31 11.96
CA ILE A 96 16.26 7.76 11.70
C ILE A 96 15.98 8.02 10.22
N GLU A 97 16.57 7.26 9.30
CA GLU A 97 16.31 7.33 7.86
C GLU A 97 14.84 7.13 7.53
N TRP A 98 14.21 6.10 8.11
CA TRP A 98 12.80 5.81 7.89
C TRP A 98 11.87 6.91 8.42
N GLN A 99 12.22 7.50 9.57
CA GLN A 99 11.39 8.53 10.22
C GLN A 99 11.65 9.94 9.71
N SER A 100 12.87 10.21 9.22
CA SER A 100 13.31 11.54 8.81
C SER A 100 12.84 11.89 7.40
N LYS A 101 12.40 13.13 7.22
CA LYS A 101 12.02 13.67 5.91
C LYS A 101 13.22 13.91 4.98
N GLU A 102 14.44 13.98 5.52
CA GLU A 102 15.67 14.29 4.80
C GLU A 102 16.01 13.20 3.77
N ASN A 103 15.82 11.92 4.12
CA ASN A 103 16.19 10.76 3.29
C ASN A 103 15.04 10.23 2.41
N ARG A 104 14.10 11.11 2.04
CA ARG A 104 12.88 10.77 1.28
C ARG A 104 13.12 10.10 -0.07
N HIS A 105 14.31 10.20 -0.66
CA HIS A 105 14.54 9.73 -2.03
C HIS A 105 14.43 8.21 -2.19
N GLU A 106 14.89 7.42 -1.21
CA GLU A 106 14.78 5.95 -1.24
C GLU A 106 13.38 5.48 -0.84
N PHE A 107 12.83 6.07 0.22
CA PHE A 107 11.48 5.76 0.70
C PHE A 107 10.40 6.08 -0.34
N ARG A 108 10.49 7.24 -1.01
CA ARG A 108 9.56 7.61 -2.09
C ARG A 108 9.66 6.64 -3.26
N ARG A 109 10.86 6.27 -3.70
CA ARG A 109 11.03 5.33 -4.84
C ARG A 109 10.34 4.00 -4.60
N THR A 110 10.43 3.46 -3.39
CA THR A 110 9.80 2.19 -3.04
C THR A 110 8.28 2.33 -2.94
N LEU A 111 7.77 3.35 -2.24
CA LEU A 111 6.32 3.54 -2.09
C LEU A 111 5.61 3.85 -3.41
N TYR A 112 6.17 4.70 -4.27
CA TYR A 112 5.56 4.98 -5.57
C TYR A 112 5.48 3.71 -6.41
N ARG A 113 6.51 2.86 -6.38
CA ARG A 113 6.47 1.57 -7.09
C ARG A 113 5.39 0.64 -6.54
N ILE A 114 5.17 0.58 -5.23
CA ILE A 114 4.10 -0.24 -4.63
C ILE A 114 2.71 0.27 -5.04
N VAL A 115 2.50 1.60 -5.01
CA VAL A 115 1.21 2.22 -5.38
C VAL A 115 0.91 2.10 -6.87
N GLU A 116 1.95 2.02 -7.71
CA GLU A 116 1.83 1.83 -9.16
C GLU A 116 1.59 0.37 -9.57
N LEU A 117 1.77 -0.60 -8.66
CA LEU A 117 1.46 -1.99 -8.98
C LEU A 117 -0.05 -2.17 -9.13
N PRO A 118 -0.51 -2.82 -10.22
CA PRO A 118 -1.93 -3.11 -10.37
C PRO A 118 -2.42 -3.96 -9.20
N PRO A 119 -3.62 -3.70 -8.66
CA PRO A 119 -4.18 -4.50 -7.59
C PRO A 119 -4.42 -5.92 -8.11
N GLY A 120 -3.74 -6.89 -7.52
CA GLY A 120 -3.93 -8.31 -7.80
C GLY A 120 -3.07 -8.85 -8.95
N ARG A 121 -2.00 -9.55 -8.59
CA ARG A 121 -1.55 -10.74 -9.29
C ARG A 121 -1.64 -11.92 -8.35
#